data_AF-W2K4M7-F1
#
_entry.id   AF-W2K4M7-F1
#
_cell.length_a   1.000
_cell.length_b   1.000
_cell.length_c   1.000
_cell.angle_alpha   90.00
_cell.angle_beta   90.00
_cell.angle_gamma   90.00
#
_symmetry.space_group_name_H-M   'P 1'
#
loop_
_entity.id
_entity.type
_entity.pdbx_description
1 polymer ?
#
loop_
_entity_poly.entity_id
_entity_poly.type
_entity_poly.pdbx_seq_one_letter_code
_entity_poly.pdbx_strand_id
1 'polypeptide(L)'
;MTFSASLSASVNTSANVTTSRNYRPLIPETTQPSGPPPPLILSLEEADQLEHLADSVMKQTLSDYLHFRDVRKRRLHDEQWKEVRRQNNLVAFKERESWRQQHQTLCSPDGRLEPVVCKTSVPTLLVLGALQGTLDDEMYGMHIDSDNGAKLRSSYIHDQVNDFRVLTRIRSATKDDPFRFCGVTWMDFSNSGYGPFAKKRDYCVVTSMGVTNTIRGERLGYYVVHSVDVSSNDPMGRSTQLGLGSDSCNSKYIRAKGSMCWLKCELPNGGVELFMQGFFAPMGSVPEFAVVNAALHAALGLAQTSDTAYSKKIRWMLHDS
;
A
#
# COMPACT_ATOMS: atom_id res chain seq x y z
N MET A 1 40.48 -24.48 -15.02
CA MET A 1 39.78 -25.59 -14.35
C MET A 1 39.32 -25.11 -13.01
N THR A 2 38.08 -25.46 -12.69
CA THR A 2 37.19 -24.96 -11.63
C THR A 2 37.73 -25.13 -10.22
N PHE A 3 37.56 -24.11 -9.37
CA PHE A 3 37.26 -24.32 -7.96
C PHE A 3 36.14 -23.37 -7.51
N SER A 4 35.09 -24.02 -7.02
CA SER A 4 33.87 -23.47 -6.44
C SER A 4 34.16 -22.99 -5.01
N ALA A 5 33.60 -21.84 -4.63
CA ALA A 5 33.45 -21.45 -3.24
C ALA A 5 32.12 -20.72 -3.08
N SER A 6 31.10 -21.47 -2.70
CA SER A 6 29.82 -21.01 -2.18
C SER A 6 30.05 -20.28 -0.85
N LEU A 7 29.84 -18.97 -0.84
CA LEU A 7 29.79 -18.16 0.38
C LEU A 7 28.34 -18.09 0.85
N SER A 8 28.04 -18.87 1.88
CA SER A 8 26.85 -18.77 2.71
C SER A 8 26.84 -17.42 3.43
N ALA A 9 25.86 -16.56 3.12
CA ALA A 9 25.64 -15.32 3.85
C ALA A 9 24.87 -15.62 5.15
N SER A 10 25.57 -15.53 6.28
CA SER A 10 24.97 -15.46 7.62
C SER A 10 24.77 -13.99 8.00
N VAL A 11 23.54 -13.67 8.40
CA VAL A 11 23.18 -12.35 8.95
C VAL A 11 23.51 -12.36 10.44
N ASN A 12 24.33 -11.40 10.88
CA ASN A 12 24.58 -11.16 12.30
C ASN A 12 23.34 -10.53 12.94
N THR A 13 22.70 -11.27 13.82
CA THR A 13 21.62 -10.78 14.69
C THR A 13 22.23 -10.25 15.97
N SER A 14 22.04 -8.96 16.27
CA SER A 14 22.32 -8.42 17.60
C SER A 14 21.38 -7.27 17.92
N ALA A 15 20.48 -7.55 18.87
CA ALA A 15 20.05 -6.72 20.00
C ALA A 15 18.53 -6.61 20.10
N ASN A 16 17.99 -7.42 21.02
CA ASN A 16 16.63 -7.36 21.52
C ASN A 16 16.37 -6.00 22.19
N VAL A 17 15.42 -5.24 21.65
CA VAL A 17 14.76 -4.16 22.37
C VAL A 17 13.27 -4.49 22.41
N THR A 18 12.84 -5.07 23.53
CA THR A 18 11.45 -5.37 23.81
C THR A 18 10.71 -4.07 24.12
N THR A 19 10.28 -3.32 23.11
CA THR A 19 9.36 -2.18 23.28
C THR A 19 7.93 -2.69 23.44
N SER A 20 7.23 -2.23 24.48
CA SER A 20 5.92 -2.70 24.91
C SER A 20 4.85 -2.63 23.80
N ARG A 21 4.32 -3.79 23.43
CA ARG A 21 3.15 -3.92 22.55
C ARG A 21 1.90 -3.46 23.31
N ASN A 22 1.36 -2.28 23.00
CA ASN A 22 0.04 -1.86 23.49
C ASN A 22 -1.07 -2.57 22.69
N TYR A 23 -1.21 -3.88 22.88
CA TYR A 23 -2.33 -4.66 22.37
C TYR A 23 -3.39 -4.80 23.48
N ARG A 24 -4.59 -4.27 23.29
CA ARG A 24 -5.72 -4.39 24.23
C ARG A 24 -6.84 -5.21 23.57
N PRO A 25 -7.07 -6.47 23.98
CA PRO A 25 -8.23 -7.22 23.51
C PRO A 25 -9.49 -6.63 24.16
N LEU A 26 -10.43 -6.17 23.34
CA LEU A 26 -11.77 -5.75 23.80
C LEU A 26 -12.73 -6.93 23.64
N ILE A 27 -13.41 -7.27 24.73
CA ILE A 27 -14.47 -8.29 24.79
C ILE A 27 -15.72 -7.72 24.10
N PRO A 28 -16.49 -8.50 23.30
CA PRO A 28 -17.63 -7.96 22.56
C PRO A 28 -18.81 -7.69 23.50
N GLU A 29 -19.33 -6.46 23.49
CA GLU A 29 -20.69 -6.15 23.94
C GLU A 29 -21.61 -6.00 22.71
N THR A 30 -22.84 -6.51 22.87
CA THR A 30 -23.80 -6.80 21.81
C THR A 30 -24.56 -5.56 21.32
N THR A 31 -24.49 -5.32 20.01
CA THR A 31 -25.44 -4.66 19.08
C THR A 31 -25.97 -3.24 19.35
N GLN A 32 -25.60 -2.30 18.45
CA GLN A 32 -26.46 -1.24 17.90
C GLN A 32 -26.17 -1.01 16.40
N PRO A 33 -27.17 -0.74 15.54
CA PRO A 33 -27.04 -0.76 14.07
C PRO A 33 -26.60 0.56 13.42
N SER A 34 -26.11 1.54 14.19
CA SER A 34 -25.67 2.85 13.66
C SER A 34 -24.29 3.30 14.17
N GLY A 35 -23.49 2.35 14.70
CA GLY A 35 -22.12 2.59 15.13
C GLY A 35 -21.09 2.44 14.01
N PRO A 36 -19.85 2.95 14.20
CA PRO A 36 -18.73 2.60 13.33
C PRO A 36 -18.58 1.07 13.25
N PRO A 37 -18.09 0.53 12.11
CA PRO A 37 -17.97 -0.92 11.94
C PRO A 37 -17.16 -1.53 13.10
N PRO A 38 -17.52 -2.73 13.58
CA PRO A 38 -16.82 -3.38 14.67
C PRO A 38 -15.36 -3.58 14.26
N PRO A 39 -14.41 -3.35 15.18
CA PRO A 39 -12.99 -3.46 14.88
C PRO A 39 -12.67 -4.89 14.44
N LEU A 40 -11.77 -5.01 13.46
CA LEU A 40 -11.21 -6.30 13.10
C LEU A 40 -10.29 -6.73 14.24
N ILE A 41 -10.76 -7.65 15.07
CA ILE A 41 -9.93 -8.27 16.10
C ILE A 41 -8.99 -9.24 15.36
N LEU A 42 -7.71 -9.22 15.70
CA LEU A 42 -6.69 -10.14 15.18
C LEU A 42 -6.07 -10.91 16.34
N SER A 43 -5.67 -12.15 16.14
CA SER A 43 -4.75 -12.83 17.05
C SER A 43 -3.35 -12.19 16.94
N LEU A 44 -2.48 -12.47 17.92
CA LEU A 44 -1.09 -12.02 17.87
C LEU A 44 -0.35 -12.61 16.66
N GLU A 45 -0.64 -13.88 16.33
CA GLU A 45 -0.05 -14.58 15.20
C GLU A 45 -0.50 -13.98 13.86
N GLU A 46 -1.81 -13.71 13.70
CA GLU A 46 -2.36 -13.05 12.51
C GLU A 46 -1.77 -11.65 12.31
N ALA A 47 -1.63 -10.89 13.40
CA ALA A 47 -1.04 -9.57 13.36
C ALA A 47 0.44 -9.61 12.94
N ASP A 48 1.22 -10.55 13.49
CA ASP A 48 2.63 -10.71 13.14
C ASP A 48 2.80 -11.24 11.69
N GLN A 49 1.92 -12.13 11.20
CA GLN A 49 1.90 -12.58 9.80
C GLN A 49 1.61 -11.43 8.82
N LEU A 50 0.63 -10.57 9.12
CA LEU A 50 0.29 -9.42 8.28
C LEU A 50 1.41 -8.38 8.25
N GLU A 51 2.10 -8.15 9.38
CA GLU A 51 3.27 -7.29 9.43
C GLU A 51 4.42 -7.86 8.59
N HIS A 52 4.72 -9.16 8.73
CA HIS A 52 5.72 -9.85 7.92
C HIS A 52 5.40 -9.84 6.42
N LEU A 53 4.13 -9.97 6.05
CA LEU A 53 3.68 -9.85 4.67
C LEU A 53 3.99 -8.46 4.10
N ALA A 54 3.62 -7.41 4.83
CA ALA A 54 3.89 -6.04 4.39
C ALA A 54 5.40 -5.75 4.27
N ASP A 55 6.20 -6.23 5.22
CA ASP A 55 7.66 -6.12 5.17
C ASP A 55 8.26 -6.87 3.97
N SER A 56 7.71 -8.03 3.62
CA SER A 56 8.16 -8.82 2.47
C SER A 56 7.89 -8.09 1.15
N VAL A 57 6.71 -7.46 1.01
CA VAL A 57 6.37 -6.62 -0.15
C VAL A 57 7.31 -5.42 -0.25
N MET A 58 7.61 -4.76 0.87
CA MET A 58 8.57 -3.65 0.91
C MET A 58 9.97 -4.11 0.49
N LYS A 59 10.48 -5.21 1.05
CA LYS A 59 11.81 -5.76 0.74
C LYS A 59 11.95 -6.17 -0.72
N GLN A 60 10.92 -6.80 -1.29
CA GLN A 60 10.91 -7.15 -2.72
C GLN A 60 10.96 -5.88 -3.59
N THR A 61 10.14 -4.88 -3.28
CA THR A 61 10.13 -3.61 -4.02
C THR A 61 11.47 -2.88 -3.89
N LEU A 62 12.11 -2.94 -2.72
CA LEU A 62 13.44 -2.39 -2.49
C LEU A 62 14.49 -3.10 -3.35
N SER A 63 14.44 -4.42 -3.43
CA SER A 63 15.31 -5.20 -4.33
C SER A 63 15.15 -4.75 -5.79
N ASP A 64 13.91 -4.60 -6.25
CA ASP A 64 13.61 -4.16 -7.61
C ASP A 64 14.13 -2.74 -7.88
N TYR A 65 13.95 -1.82 -6.92
CA TYR A 65 14.50 -0.47 -6.99
C TYR A 65 16.03 -0.46 -7.05
N LEU A 66 16.70 -1.24 -6.19
CA LEU A 66 18.15 -1.32 -6.19
C LEU A 66 18.68 -1.92 -7.50
N HIS A 67 18.01 -2.93 -8.04
CA HIS A 67 18.33 -3.47 -9.35
C HIS A 67 18.15 -2.42 -10.46
N PHE A 68 17.03 -1.69 -10.48
CA PHE A 68 16.78 -0.60 -11.42
C PHE A 68 17.87 0.49 -11.33
N ARG A 69 18.22 0.90 -10.12
CA ARG A 69 19.19 1.97 -9.85
C ARG A 69 20.63 1.57 -10.15
N ASP A 70 21.06 0.45 -9.58
CA ASP A 70 22.48 0.08 -9.53
C ASP A 70 22.90 -0.80 -10.71
N VAL A 71 22.02 -1.71 -11.15
CA VAL A 71 22.30 -2.64 -12.27
C VAL A 71 21.87 -2.04 -13.60
N ARG A 72 20.61 -1.58 -13.70
CA ARG A 72 20.08 -0.98 -14.94
C ARG A 72 20.47 0.50 -15.13
N LYS A 73 21.17 1.10 -14.17
CA LYS A 73 21.61 2.51 -14.20
C LYS A 73 20.45 3.47 -14.49
N ARG A 74 19.29 3.22 -13.86
CA ARG A 74 18.05 4.00 -14.01
C ARG A 74 17.48 4.02 -15.44
N ARG A 75 17.81 3.02 -16.26
CA ARG A 75 17.27 2.89 -17.62
C ARG A 75 16.12 1.89 -17.66
N LEU A 76 15.01 2.30 -18.27
CA LEU A 76 13.91 1.41 -18.61
C LEU A 76 14.10 0.87 -20.03
N HIS A 77 13.66 -0.36 -20.26
CA HIS A 77 13.58 -0.92 -21.60
C HIS A 77 12.28 -0.47 -22.25
N ASP A 78 12.36 0.22 -23.39
CA ASP A 78 11.19 0.71 -24.14
C ASP A 78 10.29 -0.42 -24.63
N GLU A 79 10.84 -1.63 -24.80
CA GLU A 79 10.13 -2.85 -25.14
C GLU A 79 9.27 -3.40 -23.99
N GLN A 80 9.65 -3.12 -22.74
CA GLN A 80 8.93 -3.58 -21.54
C GLN A 80 7.95 -2.50 -21.04
N TRP A 81 8.39 -1.24 -21.02
CA TRP A 81 7.66 -0.15 -20.38
C TRP A 81 7.11 0.82 -21.43
N LYS A 82 5.84 1.20 -21.26
CA LYS A 82 5.19 2.27 -22.02
C LYS A 82 4.84 3.40 -21.08
N GLU A 83 5.34 4.60 -21.38
CA GLU A 83 4.91 5.81 -20.69
C GLU A 83 3.41 6.05 -20.91
N VAL A 84 2.69 6.36 -19.84
CA VAL A 84 1.23 6.56 -19.87
C VAL A 84 0.78 7.92 -19.35
N ARG A 85 1.53 8.51 -18.42
CA ARG A 85 1.17 9.79 -17.82
C ARG A 85 2.39 10.49 -17.25
N ARG A 86 2.46 11.80 -17.45
CA ARG A 86 3.36 12.70 -16.72
C ARG A 86 2.52 13.61 -15.84
N GLN A 87 2.93 13.78 -14.60
CA GLN A 87 2.29 14.69 -13.65
C GLN A 87 3.37 15.30 -12.77
N ASN A 88 3.50 16.62 -12.79
CA ASN A 88 4.58 17.33 -12.09
C ASN A 88 5.95 16.75 -12.46
N ASN A 89 6.75 16.36 -11.47
CA ASN A 89 8.07 15.75 -11.62
C ASN A 89 8.01 14.21 -11.64
N LEU A 90 6.82 13.62 -11.83
CA LEU A 90 6.59 12.19 -11.86
C LEU A 90 6.22 11.71 -13.28
N VAL A 91 6.71 10.52 -13.61
CA VAL A 91 6.39 9.81 -14.85
C VAL A 91 5.90 8.43 -14.49
N ALA A 92 4.69 8.12 -14.96
CA ALA A 92 4.09 6.81 -14.80
C ALA A 92 4.20 6.00 -16.09
N PHE A 93 4.57 4.73 -15.92
CA PHE A 93 4.72 3.74 -16.96
C PHE A 93 3.79 2.56 -16.67
N LYS A 94 3.35 1.90 -17.73
CA LYS A 94 2.70 0.59 -17.65
C LYS A 94 3.51 -0.46 -18.39
N GLU A 95 3.44 -1.68 -17.93
CA GLU A 95 4.01 -2.83 -18.60
C GLU A 95 3.27 -3.11 -19.92
N ARG A 96 4.05 -3.31 -20.99
CA ARG A 96 3.55 -3.66 -22.32
C ARG A 96 3.07 -5.10 -22.34
N GLU A 97 2.02 -5.35 -23.12
CA GLU A 97 1.36 -6.66 -23.19
C GLU A 97 2.32 -7.82 -23.53
N SER A 98 3.30 -7.60 -24.41
CA SER A 98 4.31 -8.61 -24.78
C SER A 98 5.22 -9.06 -23.63
N TRP A 99 5.28 -8.29 -22.54
CA TRP A 99 6.08 -8.60 -21.35
C TRP A 99 5.22 -9.00 -20.14
N ARG A 100 3.88 -8.98 -20.27
CA ARG A 100 2.99 -9.28 -19.15
C ARG A 100 2.95 -10.77 -18.87
N GLN A 101 2.92 -11.11 -17.59
CA GLN A 101 2.50 -12.42 -17.13
C GLN A 101 0.99 -12.61 -17.36
N GLN A 102 0.55 -13.87 -17.49
CA GLN A 102 -0.86 -14.19 -17.70
C GLN A 102 -1.75 -13.69 -16.54
N HIS A 103 -1.25 -13.78 -15.32
CA HIS A 103 -1.93 -13.30 -14.11
C HIS A 103 -0.91 -12.58 -13.22
N GLN A 104 -1.36 -11.52 -12.56
CA GLN A 104 -0.62 -10.93 -11.44
C GLN A 104 -0.69 -11.87 -10.23
N THR A 105 0.29 -11.83 -9.34
CA THR A 105 0.32 -12.68 -8.14
C THR A 105 0.31 -11.84 -6.87
N LEU A 106 -0.50 -12.24 -5.89
CA LEU A 106 -0.46 -11.71 -4.52
C LEU A 106 0.22 -12.71 -3.61
N CYS A 107 0.83 -12.20 -2.54
CA CYS A 107 1.38 -13.03 -1.49
C CYS A 107 0.37 -13.08 -0.35
N SER A 108 -0.10 -14.26 0.01
CA SER A 108 -0.99 -14.45 1.15
C SER A 108 -0.22 -14.39 2.47
N PRO A 109 -0.88 -14.13 3.61
CA PRO A 109 -0.20 -14.09 4.92
C PRO A 109 0.52 -15.39 5.31
N ASP A 110 0.10 -16.52 4.74
CA ASP A 110 0.73 -17.83 4.89
C ASP A 110 1.94 -18.05 3.96
N GLY A 111 2.30 -17.04 3.16
CA GLY A 111 3.42 -17.07 2.22
C GLY A 111 3.10 -17.71 0.86
N ARG A 112 1.84 -18.07 0.60
CA ARG A 112 1.45 -18.62 -0.71
C ARG A 112 1.31 -17.53 -1.75
N LEU A 113 1.67 -17.86 -2.99
CA LEU A 113 1.42 -16.98 -4.14
C LEU A 113 0.08 -17.33 -4.78
N GLU A 114 -0.85 -16.38 -4.77
CA GLU A 114 -2.18 -16.53 -5.33
C GLU A 114 -2.32 -15.73 -6.63
N PRO A 115 -2.74 -16.38 -7.75
CA PRO A 115 -2.99 -15.67 -8.99
C PRO A 115 -4.26 -14.81 -8.89
N VAL A 116 -4.14 -13.57 -9.32
CA VAL A 116 -5.27 -12.64 -9.47
C VAL A 116 -5.93 -12.89 -10.82
N VAL A 117 -6.93 -13.77 -10.82
CA VAL A 117 -7.66 -14.16 -12.03
C VAL A 117 -8.69 -13.09 -12.40
N CYS A 118 -8.36 -12.27 -13.39
CA CYS A 118 -9.23 -11.23 -13.96
C CYS A 118 -9.61 -11.57 -15.40
N LYS A 119 -10.80 -11.11 -15.83
CA LYS A 119 -11.19 -11.17 -17.25
C LYS A 119 -10.32 -10.28 -18.14
N THR A 120 -9.75 -9.24 -17.56
CA THR A 120 -8.90 -8.26 -18.23
C THR A 120 -7.47 -8.41 -17.72
N SER A 121 -6.50 -8.39 -18.64
CA SER A 121 -5.08 -8.34 -18.28
C SER A 121 -4.78 -7.10 -17.46
N VAL A 122 -4.12 -7.28 -16.31
CA VAL A 122 -3.76 -6.21 -15.39
C VAL A 122 -2.25 -5.95 -15.53
N PRO A 123 -1.83 -4.78 -16.04
CA PRO A 123 -0.42 -4.46 -16.16
C PRO A 123 0.19 -4.09 -14.81
N THR A 124 1.49 -4.35 -14.70
CA THR A 124 2.33 -3.72 -13.68
C THR A 124 2.47 -2.23 -14.00
N LEU A 125 2.37 -1.38 -13.00
CA LEU A 125 2.65 0.04 -13.05
C LEU A 125 3.97 0.35 -12.36
N LEU A 126 4.67 1.33 -12.92
CA LEU A 126 5.89 1.89 -12.36
C LEU A 126 5.76 3.40 -12.37
N VAL A 127 6.00 4.05 -11.24
CA VAL A 127 6.06 5.52 -11.16
C VAL A 127 7.42 5.93 -10.65
N LEU A 128 8.08 6.78 -11.43
CA LEU A 128 9.42 7.28 -11.16
C LEU A 128 9.39 8.79 -11.13
N GLY A 129 10.26 9.40 -10.32
CA GLY A 129 10.47 10.84 -10.39
C GLY A 129 11.10 11.42 -9.14
N ALA A 130 10.97 12.74 -9.01
CA ALA A 130 11.42 13.48 -7.84
C ALA A 130 10.23 14.15 -7.15
N LEU A 131 10.18 14.09 -5.83
CA LEU A 131 9.18 14.77 -5.02
C LEU A 131 9.69 16.15 -4.61
N GLN A 132 8.74 17.04 -4.32
CA GLN A 132 9.02 18.37 -3.78
C GLN A 132 8.86 18.34 -2.26
N GLY A 133 9.86 18.83 -1.52
CA GLY A 133 9.88 18.82 -0.06
C GLY A 133 10.87 17.80 0.50
N THR A 134 10.86 17.67 1.82
CA THR A 134 11.74 16.75 2.55
C THR A 134 11.10 15.37 2.68
N LEU A 135 11.92 14.35 2.98
CA LEU A 135 11.40 13.01 3.27
C LEU A 135 10.41 13.05 4.45
N ASP A 136 10.71 13.85 5.48
CA ASP A 136 9.85 13.98 6.66
C ASP A 136 8.49 14.58 6.33
N ASP A 137 8.44 15.59 5.45
CA ASP A 137 7.18 16.16 4.98
C ASP A 137 6.37 15.12 4.22
N GLU A 138 7.00 14.40 3.30
CA GLU A 138 6.35 13.34 2.53
C GLU A 138 5.77 12.24 3.44
N MET A 139 6.54 11.80 4.45
CA MET A 139 6.09 10.77 5.39
C MET A 139 5.01 11.28 6.34
N TYR A 140 5.11 12.52 6.83
CA TYR A 140 4.09 13.13 7.69
C TYR A 140 2.76 13.34 6.97
N GLY A 141 2.82 13.81 5.72
CA GLY A 141 1.64 13.99 4.88
C GLY A 141 0.91 12.68 4.62
N MET A 142 1.65 11.59 4.45
CA MET A 142 1.09 10.27 4.22
C MET A 142 0.56 9.59 5.48
N HIS A 143 1.08 9.97 6.66
CA HIS A 143 0.79 9.30 7.92
C HIS A 143 -0.72 9.18 8.19
N ILE A 144 -1.14 8.00 8.66
CA ILE A 144 -2.54 7.66 8.90
C ILE A 144 -2.84 7.88 10.39
N ASP A 145 -3.18 9.13 10.73
CA ASP A 145 -3.52 9.49 12.10
C ASP A 145 -4.86 8.85 12.53
N SER A 146 -5.89 9.00 11.68
CA SER A 146 -7.26 8.55 11.92
C SER A 146 -8.01 8.35 10.61
N ASP A 147 -9.17 7.69 10.67
CA ASP A 147 -10.11 7.59 9.53
C ASP A 147 -10.39 8.97 8.92
N ASN A 148 -10.68 9.97 9.77
CA ASN A 148 -10.98 11.32 9.33
C ASN A 148 -9.76 12.00 8.71
N GLY A 149 -8.55 11.76 9.24
CA GLY A 149 -7.31 12.26 8.66
C GLY A 149 -7.04 11.68 7.26
N ALA A 150 -7.29 10.38 7.08
CA ALA A 150 -7.14 9.73 5.78
C ALA A 150 -8.18 10.20 4.76
N LYS A 151 -9.45 10.38 5.17
CA LYS A 151 -10.51 10.97 4.33
C LYS A 151 -10.20 12.40 3.93
N LEU A 152 -9.71 13.18 4.89
CA LEU A 152 -9.29 14.56 4.65
C LEU A 152 -8.17 14.58 3.61
N ARG A 153 -7.13 13.74 3.76
CA ARG A 153 -6.06 13.60 2.75
C ARG A 153 -6.65 13.27 1.39
N SER A 154 -7.47 12.23 1.30
CA SER A 154 -8.11 11.77 0.06
C SER A 154 -8.89 12.88 -0.66
N SER A 155 -9.54 13.78 0.10
CA SER A 155 -10.30 14.90 -0.48
C SER A 155 -9.44 15.90 -1.28
N TYR A 156 -8.14 15.98 -1.00
CA TYR A 156 -7.22 16.89 -1.69
C TYR A 156 -6.31 16.19 -2.72
N ILE A 157 -5.95 14.92 -2.49
CA ILE A 157 -5.04 14.20 -3.40
C ILE A 157 -5.74 13.47 -4.55
N HIS A 158 -7.09 13.45 -4.54
CA HIS A 158 -7.93 12.86 -5.57
C HIS A 158 -7.55 11.41 -5.92
N ASP A 159 -7.26 10.60 -4.89
CA ASP A 159 -6.94 9.15 -4.98
C ASP A 159 -8.17 8.26 -5.25
N GLN A 160 -9.32 8.87 -5.56
CA GLN A 160 -10.63 8.24 -5.80
C GLN A 160 -11.22 7.49 -4.60
N VAL A 161 -10.65 7.63 -3.40
CA VAL A 161 -11.21 7.04 -2.19
C VAL A 161 -12.40 7.88 -1.71
N ASN A 162 -13.56 7.25 -1.60
CA ASN A 162 -14.81 7.87 -1.12
C ASN A 162 -14.99 7.67 0.39
N ASP A 163 -14.66 6.49 0.90
CA ASP A 163 -14.65 6.20 2.34
C ASP A 163 -13.37 5.43 2.69
N PHE A 164 -12.86 5.68 3.89
CA PHE A 164 -11.65 5.06 4.41
C PHE A 164 -11.86 4.70 5.88
N ARG A 165 -11.50 3.47 6.26
CA ARG A 165 -11.58 2.94 7.62
C ARG A 165 -10.33 2.19 7.99
N VAL A 166 -9.77 2.49 9.17
CA VAL A 166 -8.79 1.62 9.81
C VAL A 166 -9.55 0.52 10.54
N LEU A 167 -9.54 -0.70 10.02
CA LEU A 167 -10.22 -1.85 10.64
C LEU A 167 -9.49 -2.32 11.90
N THR A 168 -8.16 -2.28 11.88
CA THR A 168 -7.32 -2.63 13.03
C THR A 168 -5.93 -2.01 12.91
N ARG A 169 -5.30 -1.73 14.05
CA ARG A 169 -3.93 -1.21 14.13
C ARG A 169 -3.02 -2.27 14.75
N ILE A 170 -2.00 -2.68 14.01
CA ILE A 170 -0.98 -3.65 14.42
C ILE A 170 0.24 -2.91 15.01
N ARG A 171 0.65 -1.81 14.38
CA ARG A 171 1.68 -0.87 14.85
C ARG A 171 1.21 0.57 14.63
N SER A 172 1.64 1.45 15.52
CA SER A 172 1.34 2.89 15.49
C SER A 172 2.62 3.68 15.71
N ALA A 173 2.58 4.97 15.39
CA ALA A 173 3.69 5.88 15.61
C ALA A 173 4.08 5.96 17.10
N THR A 174 5.37 6.12 17.35
CA THR A 174 5.93 6.39 18.67
C THR A 174 6.81 7.64 18.62
N LYS A 175 7.32 8.10 19.77
CA LYS A 175 8.27 9.23 19.78
C LYS A 175 9.56 8.91 19.03
N ASP A 176 10.00 7.65 19.10
CA ASP A 176 11.25 7.19 18.47
C ASP A 176 11.05 6.79 17.00
N ASP A 177 9.84 6.38 16.62
CA ASP A 177 9.47 6.06 15.24
C ASP A 177 8.14 6.77 14.87
N PRO A 178 8.19 8.07 14.55
CA PRO A 178 7.00 8.90 14.37
C PRO A 178 6.22 8.60 13.09
N PHE A 179 6.82 7.90 12.13
CA PHE A 179 6.18 7.58 10.85
C PHE A 179 5.64 6.15 10.79
N ARG A 180 5.88 5.32 11.83
CA ARG A 180 5.42 3.93 11.85
C ARG A 180 3.91 3.83 11.80
N PHE A 181 3.43 3.00 10.89
CA PHE A 181 2.06 2.50 10.94
C PHE A 181 2.02 1.12 10.28
N CYS A 182 1.28 0.19 10.87
CA CYS A 182 0.93 -1.07 10.24
C CYS A 182 -0.48 -1.45 10.68
N GLY A 183 -1.37 -1.79 9.75
CA GLY A 183 -2.75 -2.13 10.09
C GLY A 183 -3.54 -2.60 8.89
N VAL A 184 -4.74 -3.13 9.14
CA VAL A 184 -5.69 -3.48 8.08
C VAL A 184 -6.61 -2.29 7.85
N THR A 185 -6.69 -1.85 6.59
CA THR A 185 -7.47 -0.70 6.18
C THR A 185 -8.44 -1.10 5.08
N TRP A 186 -9.60 -0.46 5.08
CA TRP A 186 -10.64 -0.62 4.07
C TRP A 186 -10.91 0.70 3.35
N MET A 187 -11.07 0.64 2.03
CA MET A 187 -11.34 1.78 1.17
C MET A 187 -12.54 1.49 0.27
N ASP A 188 -13.46 2.45 0.14
CA ASP A 188 -14.53 2.46 -0.87
C ASP A 188 -14.09 3.38 -2.02
N PHE A 189 -14.05 2.87 -3.25
CA PHE A 189 -13.71 3.68 -4.44
C PHE A 189 -14.94 4.26 -5.14
N SER A 190 -16.14 4.11 -4.57
CA SER A 190 -17.42 4.50 -5.17
C SER A 190 -17.64 3.89 -6.57
N ASN A 191 -18.50 4.50 -7.39
CA ASN A 191 -18.68 4.15 -8.81
C ASN A 191 -17.68 4.88 -9.72
N SER A 192 -16.75 5.65 -9.13
CA SER A 192 -15.85 6.55 -9.86
C SER A 192 -15.05 5.78 -10.91
N GLY A 193 -15.25 6.15 -12.17
CA GLY A 193 -14.52 5.59 -13.32
C GLY A 193 -15.16 4.38 -14.01
N TYR A 194 -16.23 3.78 -13.48
CA TYR A 194 -16.85 2.57 -14.07
C TYR A 194 -18.30 2.75 -14.56
N GLY A 195 -18.86 3.95 -14.39
CA GLY A 195 -20.21 4.31 -14.84
C GLY A 195 -21.31 4.10 -13.78
N PRO A 196 -22.49 4.70 -13.97
CA PRO A 196 -23.57 4.73 -12.96
C PRO A 196 -24.16 3.34 -12.67
N PHE A 197 -24.06 2.40 -13.60
CA PHE A 197 -24.60 1.04 -13.48
C PHE A 197 -23.59 0.01 -12.99
N ALA A 198 -22.33 0.40 -12.79
CA ALA A 198 -21.33 -0.53 -12.31
C ALA A 198 -21.44 -0.72 -10.79
N LYS A 199 -21.20 -1.94 -10.33
CA LYS A 199 -21.17 -2.25 -8.90
C LYS A 199 -20.01 -1.51 -8.22
N LYS A 200 -20.18 -1.04 -6.99
CA LYS A 200 -19.12 -0.35 -6.25
C LYS A 200 -17.92 -1.26 -6.01
N ARG A 201 -16.71 -0.70 -5.98
CA ARG A 201 -15.49 -1.46 -5.65
C ARG A 201 -15.02 -1.07 -4.27
N ASP A 202 -14.67 -2.08 -3.49
CA ASP A 202 -14.01 -1.89 -2.21
C ASP A 202 -12.63 -2.53 -2.22
N TYR A 203 -11.79 -2.14 -1.27
CA TYR A 203 -10.41 -2.58 -1.21
C TYR A 203 -9.98 -2.76 0.24
N CYS A 204 -9.63 -4.00 0.58
CA CYS A 204 -9.20 -4.39 1.92
C CYS A 204 -7.74 -4.82 1.85
N VAL A 205 -6.91 -4.12 2.60
CA VAL A 205 -5.46 -4.18 2.43
C VAL A 205 -4.77 -4.13 3.78
N VAL A 206 -3.63 -4.80 3.89
CA VAL A 206 -2.62 -4.42 4.88
C VAL A 206 -1.92 -3.18 4.36
N THR A 207 -1.89 -2.15 5.20
CA THR A 207 -1.17 -0.91 4.96
C THR A 207 -0.03 -0.81 5.96
N SER A 208 1.19 -0.61 5.47
CA SER A 208 2.39 -0.45 6.31
C SER A 208 3.23 0.72 5.82
N MET A 209 3.74 1.52 6.75
CA MET A 209 4.64 2.62 6.44
C MET A 209 5.62 2.86 7.56
N GLY A 210 6.75 3.47 7.20
CA GLY A 210 7.81 3.83 8.11
C GLY A 210 9.01 4.35 7.37
N VAL A 211 10.06 4.62 8.12
CA VAL A 211 11.37 5.00 7.58
C VAL A 211 12.37 3.91 7.94
N THR A 212 13.25 3.60 7.00
CA THR A 212 14.33 2.64 7.15
C THR A 212 15.58 3.16 6.46
N ASN A 213 16.68 2.42 6.58
CA ASN A 213 17.93 2.74 5.91
C ASN A 213 18.30 1.60 4.96
N THR A 214 18.83 1.96 3.79
CA THR A 214 19.46 0.97 2.91
C THR A 214 20.75 0.45 3.53
N ILE A 215 21.29 -0.64 2.99
CA ILE A 215 22.60 -1.17 3.38
C ILE A 215 23.75 -0.16 3.23
N ARG A 216 23.54 0.92 2.46
CA ARG A 216 24.48 2.02 2.25
C ARG A 216 24.26 3.19 3.21
N GLY A 217 23.34 3.06 4.16
CA GLY A 217 22.97 4.11 5.11
C GLY A 217 22.01 5.17 4.54
N GLU A 218 21.55 5.04 3.29
CA GLU A 218 20.62 6.00 2.69
C GLU A 218 19.25 5.89 3.36
N ARG A 219 18.71 7.02 3.82
CA ARG A 219 17.41 7.06 4.48
C ARG A 219 16.28 6.94 3.46
N LEU A 220 15.30 6.10 3.76
CA LEU A 220 14.23 5.71 2.84
C LEU A 220 12.91 5.65 3.60
N GLY A 221 11.93 6.42 3.16
CA GLY A 221 10.53 6.23 3.54
C GLY A 221 9.87 5.19 2.66
N TYR A 222 8.94 4.41 3.21
CA TYR A 222 8.14 3.49 2.42
C TYR A 222 6.67 3.53 2.80
N TYR A 223 5.82 3.15 1.86
CA TYR A 223 4.40 2.93 2.06
C TYR A 223 3.96 1.71 1.24
N VAL A 224 3.33 0.74 1.88
CA VAL A 224 2.86 -0.52 1.31
C VAL A 224 1.35 -0.55 1.38
N VAL A 225 0.73 -0.97 0.28
CA VAL A 225 -0.70 -1.29 0.19
C VAL A 225 -0.81 -2.65 -0.46
N HIS A 226 -1.14 -3.68 0.30
CA HIS A 226 -1.21 -5.05 -0.20
C HIS A 226 -2.55 -5.69 0.15
N SER A 227 -3.22 -6.29 -0.84
CA SER A 227 -4.51 -6.95 -0.64
C SER A 227 -4.42 -8.11 0.33
N VAL A 228 -5.40 -8.21 1.22
CA VAL A 228 -5.54 -9.32 2.14
C VAL A 228 -6.98 -9.81 2.14
N ASP A 229 -7.15 -11.13 2.14
CA ASP A 229 -8.47 -11.74 2.24
C ASP A 229 -8.84 -11.91 3.71
N VAL A 230 -9.94 -11.27 4.11
CA VAL A 230 -10.46 -11.25 5.49
C VAL A 230 -11.85 -11.93 5.53
N SER A 231 -12.18 -12.73 4.50
CA SER A 231 -13.54 -13.30 4.31
C SER A 231 -13.72 -14.70 4.92
N SER A 232 -14.98 -15.06 5.17
CA SER A 232 -15.48 -16.13 6.05
C SER A 232 -15.12 -17.58 5.74
N ASN A 233 -14.44 -17.89 4.63
CA ASN A 233 -14.26 -19.28 4.21
C ASN A 233 -12.82 -19.84 4.39
N ASP A 234 -11.90 -19.12 5.05
CA ASP A 234 -10.66 -19.66 5.65
C ASP A 234 -9.99 -18.64 6.65
N PRO A 235 -8.90 -18.96 7.36
CA PRO A 235 -8.77 -19.18 8.82
C PRO A 235 -9.17 -18.03 9.76
N MET A 236 -9.30 -16.80 9.25
CA MET A 236 -9.48 -15.59 10.06
C MET A 236 -10.96 -15.28 10.35
N GLY A 237 -11.89 -16.00 9.72
CA GLY A 237 -13.25 -16.32 10.21
C GLY A 237 -14.18 -15.16 10.64
N ARG A 238 -13.91 -13.91 10.27
CA ARG A 238 -14.59 -12.75 10.86
C ARG A 238 -15.28 -11.87 9.82
N SER A 239 -16.61 -11.89 9.84
CA SER A 239 -17.43 -10.94 9.09
C SER A 239 -17.34 -9.57 9.76
N THR A 240 -16.69 -8.61 9.11
CA THR A 240 -16.89 -7.19 9.45
C THR A 240 -18.33 -6.83 9.07
N GLN A 241 -19.07 -6.10 9.92
CA GLN A 241 -20.45 -5.63 9.61
C GLN A 241 -20.55 -4.74 8.35
N LEU A 242 -19.43 -4.42 7.70
CA LEU A 242 -19.39 -3.81 6.37
C LEU A 242 -19.91 -4.75 5.24
N GLY A 243 -20.33 -5.98 5.55
CA GLY A 243 -20.86 -6.90 4.54
C GLY A 243 -19.80 -7.41 3.56
N LEU A 244 -18.55 -7.47 4.02
CA LEU A 244 -17.38 -7.92 3.25
C LEU A 244 -17.31 -9.44 3.08
N GLY A 245 -18.37 -10.15 3.47
CA GLY A 245 -18.51 -11.60 3.28
C GLY A 245 -18.55 -11.95 1.80
N SER A 246 -17.85 -13.04 1.45
CA SER A 246 -17.83 -13.64 0.11
C SER A 246 -19.12 -14.42 -0.20
N ASP A 247 -20.28 -13.97 0.29
CA ASP A 247 -21.55 -14.44 -0.26
C ASP A 247 -21.78 -13.72 -1.57
N SER A 248 -21.28 -14.36 -2.63
CA SER A 248 -21.26 -13.91 -4.02
C SER A 248 -22.63 -13.51 -4.59
N CYS A 249 -23.71 -13.75 -3.86
CA CYS A 249 -25.07 -13.41 -4.26
C CYS A 249 -25.59 -12.06 -3.71
N ASN A 250 -24.98 -11.44 -2.67
CA ASN A 250 -25.59 -10.25 -2.05
C ASN A 250 -24.64 -9.19 -1.45
N SER A 251 -23.32 -9.27 -1.65
CA SER A 251 -22.44 -8.16 -1.21
C SER A 251 -22.67 -6.91 -2.07
N LYS A 252 -22.75 -5.73 -1.46
CA LYS A 252 -22.88 -4.42 -2.15
C LYS A 252 -21.66 -4.07 -3.01
N TYR A 253 -20.53 -4.72 -2.77
CA TYR A 253 -19.23 -4.39 -3.38
C TYR A 253 -18.67 -5.53 -4.24
N ILE A 254 -17.75 -5.17 -5.14
CA ILE A 254 -16.79 -6.08 -5.78
C ILE A 254 -15.43 -5.78 -5.15
N ARG A 255 -14.81 -6.80 -4.52
CA ARG A 255 -13.50 -6.66 -3.90
C ARG A 255 -12.43 -6.51 -4.97
N ALA A 256 -11.77 -5.35 -5.01
CA ALA A 256 -10.56 -5.15 -5.78
C ALA A 256 -9.39 -5.90 -5.14
N LYS A 257 -8.42 -6.30 -5.96
CA LYS A 257 -7.17 -6.95 -5.56
C LYS A 257 -5.99 -6.16 -6.14
N GLY A 258 -4.83 -6.20 -5.50
CA GLY A 258 -3.71 -5.35 -5.87
C GLY A 258 -2.61 -5.33 -4.81
N SER A 259 -1.43 -4.90 -5.26
CA SER A 259 -0.26 -4.70 -4.42
C SER A 259 0.52 -3.52 -4.97
N MET A 260 0.75 -2.49 -4.16
CA MET A 260 1.56 -1.33 -4.51
C MET A 260 2.50 -0.98 -3.36
N CYS A 261 3.72 -0.58 -3.70
CA CYS A 261 4.68 -0.09 -2.74
C CYS A 261 5.42 1.13 -3.28
N TRP A 262 5.43 2.20 -2.48
CA TRP A 262 6.14 3.45 -2.76
C TRP A 262 7.39 3.49 -1.89
N LEU A 263 8.52 3.78 -2.52
CA LEU A 263 9.82 4.01 -1.91
C LEU A 263 10.21 5.47 -2.16
N LYS A 264 10.44 6.22 -1.09
CA LYS A 264 10.82 7.64 -1.09
C LYS A 264 12.24 7.76 -0.55
N CYS A 265 13.22 7.83 -1.44
CA CYS A 265 14.65 7.82 -1.10
C CYS A 265 15.16 9.24 -0.90
N GLU A 266 15.75 9.52 0.25
CA GLU A 266 16.43 10.79 0.48
C GLU A 266 17.76 10.83 -0.27
N LEU A 267 17.96 11.88 -1.07
CA LEU A 267 19.17 12.11 -1.85
C LEU A 267 20.14 13.04 -1.10
N PRO A 268 21.46 12.99 -1.39
CA PRO A 268 22.45 13.84 -0.72
C PRO A 268 22.23 15.35 -0.89
N ASN A 269 21.46 15.76 -1.91
CA ASN A 269 21.10 17.15 -2.15
C ASN A 269 19.85 17.61 -1.38
N GLY A 270 19.31 16.77 -0.49
CA GLY A 270 18.07 17.02 0.25
C GLY A 270 16.78 16.79 -0.55
N GLY A 271 16.88 16.38 -1.82
CA GLY A 271 15.74 15.99 -2.63
C GLY A 271 15.26 14.58 -2.28
N VAL A 272 14.03 14.26 -2.71
CA VAL A 272 13.46 12.92 -2.51
C VAL A 272 13.17 12.28 -3.86
N GLU A 273 13.78 11.13 -4.12
CA GLU A 273 13.47 10.29 -5.28
C GLU A 273 12.32 9.35 -4.97
N LEU A 274 11.38 9.24 -5.90
CA LEU A 274 10.28 8.29 -5.82
C LEU A 274 10.53 7.10 -6.76
N PHE A 275 10.37 5.91 -6.20
CA PHE A 275 10.16 4.67 -6.93
C PHE A 275 8.90 3.99 -6.41
N MET A 276 7.87 3.86 -7.23
CA MET A 276 6.70 3.05 -6.90
C MET A 276 6.52 1.96 -7.93
N GLN A 277 6.27 0.74 -7.47
CA GLN A 277 5.89 -0.37 -8.32
C GLN A 277 4.68 -1.10 -7.75
N GLY A 278 3.80 -1.57 -8.63
CA GLY A 278 2.66 -2.37 -8.22
C GLY A 278 1.62 -2.57 -9.30
N PHE A 279 0.51 -3.19 -8.94
CA PHE A 279 -0.64 -3.39 -9.82
C PHE A 279 -1.93 -3.21 -9.03
N PHE A 280 -3.02 -2.94 -9.74
CA PHE A 280 -4.35 -2.87 -9.16
C PHE A 280 -5.38 -3.44 -10.13
N ALA A 281 -6.18 -4.35 -9.61
CA ALA A 281 -7.18 -5.13 -10.30
C ALA A 281 -8.55 -4.83 -9.67
N PRO A 282 -9.41 -4.02 -10.29
CA PRO A 282 -10.73 -3.70 -9.74
C PRO A 282 -11.71 -4.88 -9.74
N MET A 283 -11.31 -6.02 -10.31
CA MET A 283 -12.07 -7.25 -10.49
C MET A 283 -13.38 -7.06 -11.29
N GLY A 284 -13.89 -8.15 -11.84
CA GLY A 284 -15.04 -8.15 -12.76
C GLY A 284 -14.67 -7.75 -14.20
N SER A 285 -15.67 -7.30 -14.96
CA SER A 285 -15.53 -6.97 -16.39
C SER A 285 -15.23 -5.49 -16.60
N VAL A 286 -13.98 -5.09 -16.34
CA VAL A 286 -13.53 -3.69 -16.48
C VAL A 286 -12.51 -3.60 -17.62
N PRO A 287 -12.69 -2.70 -18.61
CA PRO A 287 -11.71 -2.51 -19.69
C PRO A 287 -10.33 -2.08 -19.17
N GLU A 288 -9.25 -2.51 -19.83
CA GLU A 288 -7.86 -2.25 -19.37
C GLU A 288 -7.60 -0.75 -19.16
N PHE A 289 -8.05 0.12 -20.07
CA PHE A 289 -7.80 1.55 -19.94
C PHE A 289 -8.37 2.13 -18.64
N ALA A 290 -9.52 1.64 -18.18
CA ALA A 290 -10.16 2.08 -16.95
C ALA A 290 -9.41 1.53 -15.73
N VAL A 291 -8.94 0.27 -15.79
CA VAL A 291 -8.05 -0.33 -14.78
C VAL A 291 -6.79 0.50 -14.60
N VAL A 292 -6.10 0.78 -15.71
CA VAL A 292 -4.86 1.59 -15.71
C VAL A 292 -5.14 2.98 -15.19
N ASN A 293 -6.24 3.62 -15.61
CA ASN A 293 -6.56 4.97 -15.15
C ASN A 293 -6.81 5.02 -13.63
N ALA A 294 -7.63 4.11 -13.09
CA ALA A 294 -7.90 4.04 -11.66
C ALA A 294 -6.62 3.77 -10.85
N ALA A 295 -5.81 2.82 -11.31
CA ALA A 295 -4.53 2.49 -10.70
C ALA A 295 -3.55 3.69 -10.73
N LEU A 296 -3.53 4.47 -11.81
CA LEU A 296 -2.72 5.69 -11.93
C LEU A 296 -3.16 6.81 -10.97
N HIS A 297 -4.46 6.96 -10.72
CA HIS A 297 -4.96 7.94 -9.76
C HIS A 297 -4.54 7.60 -8.33
N ALA A 298 -4.66 6.33 -7.93
CA ALA A 298 -4.15 5.87 -6.63
C ALA A 298 -2.62 6.01 -6.53
N ALA A 299 -1.90 5.57 -7.57
CA ALA A 299 -0.45 5.63 -7.69
C ALA A 299 0.12 7.04 -7.49
N LEU A 300 -0.40 8.01 -8.25
CA LEU A 300 0.10 9.38 -8.27
C LEU A 300 -0.43 10.20 -7.10
N GLY A 301 -1.69 9.98 -6.69
CA GLY A 301 -2.26 10.67 -5.52
C GLY A 301 -1.50 10.37 -4.24
N LEU A 302 -1.09 9.12 -4.04
CA LEU A 302 -0.33 8.69 -2.85
C LEU A 302 1.18 8.97 -2.95
N ALA A 303 1.67 9.35 -4.14
CA ALA A 303 3.08 9.63 -4.36
C ALA A 303 3.52 10.98 -3.79
N GLN A 304 2.70 12.03 -3.95
CA GLN A 304 3.02 13.41 -3.57
C GLN A 304 2.19 13.82 -2.35
N THR A 305 2.77 13.74 -1.17
CA THR A 305 2.05 13.99 0.09
C THR A 305 2.60 15.17 0.88
N SER A 306 3.63 15.86 0.41
CA SER A 306 4.14 17.10 1.01
C SER A 306 3.08 18.18 1.18
N ASP A 307 2.21 18.41 0.19
CA ASP A 307 1.09 19.37 0.30
C ASP A 307 0.11 19.00 1.43
N THR A 308 -0.11 17.70 1.63
CA THR A 308 -0.93 17.21 2.76
C THR A 308 -0.22 17.50 4.08
N ALA A 309 1.10 17.38 4.13
CA ALA A 309 1.91 17.70 5.30
C ALA A 309 1.75 19.17 5.71
N TYR A 310 1.88 20.10 4.75
CA TYR A 310 1.66 21.53 4.98
C TYR A 310 0.24 21.81 5.47
N SER A 311 -0.76 21.21 4.84
CA SER A 311 -2.17 21.37 5.24
C SER A 311 -2.42 20.88 6.66
N LYS A 312 -1.83 19.73 7.05
CA LYS A 312 -1.90 19.21 8.43
C LYS A 312 -1.26 20.19 9.43
N LYS A 313 -0.07 20.72 9.12
CA LYS A 313 0.63 21.69 9.98
C LYS A 313 -0.17 22.97 10.17
N ILE A 314 -0.73 23.54 9.09
CA ILE A 314 -1.57 24.73 9.16
C ILE A 314 -2.81 24.46 10.00
N ARG A 315 -3.50 23.34 9.77
CA ARG A 315 -4.67 22.95 10.56
C ARG A 315 -4.33 22.84 12.06
N TRP A 316 -3.18 22.26 12.40
CA TRP A 316 -2.73 22.18 13.77
C TRP A 316 -2.52 23.57 14.38
N MET A 317 -1.80 24.46 13.68
CA MET A 317 -1.57 25.84 14.15
C MET A 317 -2.86 26.65 14.35
N LEU A 318 -3.93 26.39 13.58
CA LEU A 318 -5.21 27.09 13.69
C LEU A 318 -6.10 26.58 14.84
N HIS A 319 -5.85 25.38 15.35
CA HIS A 319 -6.66 24.77 16.42
C HIS A 319 -5.97 24.77 17.79
N ASP A 320 -4.66 24.95 17.85
CA ASP A 320 -3.87 25.04 19.09
C ASP A 320 -3.51 26.50 19.49
N SER A 321 -4.15 27.49 18.85
CA SER A 321 -4.02 28.93 19.15
C SER A 321 -5.19 29.48 19.94
#